data_AF-A0A0E9N1K5-F1
#
_entry.id   AF-A0A0E9N1K5-F1
#
_cell.length_a   1.000
_cell.length_b   1.000
_cell.length_c   1.000
_cell.angle_alpha   90.00
_cell.angle_beta   90.00
_cell.angle_gamma   90.00
#
_symmetry.space_group_name_H-M   'P 1'
#
loop_
_entity.id
_entity.type
_entity.pdbx_description
1 polymer ?
#
loop_
_entity_poly.entity_id
_entity_poly.type
_entity_poly.pdbx_seq_one_letter_code
_entity_poly.pdbx_strand_id
1 'polypeptide(L)'
;MNRDLLNILSHSNKDIDNQLLMDYLNGVLSQQDQHLVEEWLEENPFAADAMEGLQAFDDKTALHDYVKQLNADLKKHLEQKKQRREKRRWKDNPIVYIALVLILILIILAYIVLHYLGVS
;
A
#
# COMPACT_ATOMS: atom_id res chain seq x y z
N MET A 1 -0.79 8.68 7.10
CA MET A 1 -1.25 8.68 5.69
C MET A 1 -0.32 9.58 4.90
N ASN A 2 0.23 9.10 3.79
CA ASN A 2 1.24 9.83 3.02
C ASN A 2 0.54 10.87 2.12
N ARG A 3 0.64 12.15 2.50
CA ARG A 3 0.00 13.28 1.80
C ARG A 3 0.59 13.51 0.41
N ASP A 4 1.83 13.05 0.19
CA ASP A 4 2.53 13.20 -1.07
C ASP A 4 1.94 12.29 -2.15
N LEU A 5 1.45 11.08 -1.79
CA LEU A 5 0.75 10.18 -2.72
C LEU A 5 -0.63 10.72 -3.14
N LEU A 6 -1.32 11.40 -2.23
CA LEU A 6 -2.58 12.08 -2.55
C LEU A 6 -2.33 13.26 -3.48
N ASN A 7 -1.21 13.96 -3.32
CA ASN A 7 -0.84 15.13 -4.11
C ASN A 7 -0.63 14.80 -5.62
N ILE A 8 0.03 13.67 -5.91
CA ILE A 8 0.22 13.18 -7.30
C ILE A 8 -1.10 12.79 -7.97
N LEU A 9 -2.04 12.20 -7.23
CA LEU A 9 -3.37 11.87 -7.77
C LEU A 9 -4.24 13.13 -7.94
N SER A 10 -4.11 14.13 -7.06
CA SER A 10 -4.86 15.38 -7.17
C SER A 10 -4.41 16.27 -8.35
N HIS A 11 -3.18 16.07 -8.86
CA HIS A 11 -2.73 16.73 -10.09
C HIS A 11 -3.15 16.03 -11.39
N SER A 12 -3.71 14.81 -11.30
CA SER A 12 -4.37 14.13 -12.43
C SER A 12 -5.78 14.66 -12.72
N ASN A 13 -6.30 15.57 -11.88
CA ASN A 13 -7.69 16.02 -11.91
C ASN A 13 -7.90 17.30 -12.75
N LYS A 14 -7.15 17.43 -13.85
CA LYS A 14 -7.37 18.50 -14.85
C LYS A 14 -8.29 18.08 -16.00
N ASP A 15 -8.71 16.84 -15.99
CA ASP A 15 -9.16 16.15 -17.18
C ASP A 15 -10.50 15.43 -16.94
N ILE A 16 -11.15 15.11 -18.05
CA ILE A 16 -12.50 14.55 -18.20
C ILE A 16 -12.85 13.47 -17.14
N ASP A 17 -14.10 13.42 -16.67
CA ASP A 17 -14.52 12.50 -15.62
C ASP A 17 -14.25 11.04 -16.01
N ASN A 18 -13.65 10.27 -15.11
CA ASN A 18 -13.41 8.83 -15.29
C ASN A 18 -14.71 8.08 -15.59
N GLN A 19 -15.83 8.50 -15.01
CA GLN A 19 -17.13 7.90 -15.31
C GLN A 19 -17.51 8.10 -16.78
N LEU A 20 -17.24 9.28 -17.34
CA LEU A 20 -17.48 9.58 -18.75
C LEU A 20 -16.62 8.71 -19.68
N LEU A 21 -15.35 8.49 -19.34
CA LEU A 21 -14.47 7.58 -20.08
C LEU A 21 -14.95 6.12 -20.02
N MET A 22 -15.46 5.68 -18.87
CA MET A 22 -16.05 4.35 -18.74
C MET A 22 -17.32 4.21 -19.58
N ASP A 23 -18.16 5.23 -19.60
CA ASP A 23 -19.39 5.26 -20.39
C ASP A 23 -19.08 5.31 -21.91
N TYR A 24 -17.98 5.96 -22.30
CA TYR A 24 -17.43 5.92 -23.65
C TYR A 24 -16.97 4.52 -24.05
N LEU A 25 -16.22 3.83 -23.17
CA LEU A 25 -15.84 2.43 -23.40
C LEU A 25 -17.08 1.54 -23.54
N ASN A 26 -18.13 1.77 -22.75
CA ASN A 26 -19.34 0.96 -22.78
C ASN A 26 -20.28 1.29 -23.97
N GLY A 27 -20.01 2.36 -24.72
CA GLY A 27 -20.82 2.78 -25.86
C GLY A 27 -22.20 3.34 -25.50
N VAL A 28 -22.37 3.85 -24.27
CA VAL A 28 -23.66 4.36 -23.76
C VAL A 28 -23.79 5.89 -23.80
N LEU A 29 -22.74 6.59 -24.22
CA LEU A 29 -22.71 8.05 -24.34
C LEU A 29 -23.54 8.59 -25.51
N SER A 30 -24.05 9.80 -25.34
CA SER A 30 -24.65 10.58 -26.42
C SER A 30 -23.59 11.04 -27.43
N GLN A 31 -23.97 11.36 -28.67
CA GLN A 31 -23.01 11.85 -29.68
C GLN A 31 -22.28 13.12 -29.26
N GLN A 32 -22.92 14.00 -28.48
CA GLN A 32 -22.27 15.22 -27.98
C GLN A 32 -21.18 14.88 -26.97
N ASP A 33 -21.44 13.95 -26.06
CA ASP A 33 -20.45 13.56 -25.05
C ASP A 33 -19.31 12.71 -25.62
N GLN A 34 -19.59 11.90 -26.64
CA GLN A 34 -18.56 11.18 -27.39
C GLN A 34 -17.57 12.14 -28.03
N HIS A 35 -18.06 13.19 -28.68
CA HIS A 35 -17.21 14.18 -29.33
C HIS A 35 -16.32 14.93 -28.33
N LEU A 36 -16.85 15.26 -27.15
CA LEU A 36 -16.06 15.86 -26.07
C LEU A 36 -14.94 14.93 -25.57
N VAL A 37 -15.20 13.63 -25.49
CA VAL A 37 -14.19 12.63 -25.14
C VAL A 37 -13.14 12.53 -26.24
N GLU A 38 -13.54 12.49 -27.51
CA GLU A 38 -12.63 12.45 -28.66
C GLU A 38 -11.70 13.66 -28.71
N GLU A 39 -12.23 14.88 -28.58
CA GLU A 39 -11.45 16.13 -28.52
C GLU A 39 -10.43 16.09 -27.37
N TRP A 40 -10.87 15.62 -26.19
CA TRP A 40 -9.97 15.47 -25.05
C TRP A 40 -8.88 14.41 -25.27
N LEU A 41 -9.20 13.30 -25.94
CA LEU A 41 -8.21 12.26 -26.28
C LEU A 41 -7.19 12.75 -27.32
N GLU A 42 -7.60 13.60 -28.26
CA GLU A 42 -6.68 14.24 -29.21
C GLU A 42 -5.66 15.15 -28.49
N GLU A 43 -6.10 15.88 -27.47
CA GLU A 43 -5.22 16.72 -26.64
C GLU A 43 -4.34 15.89 -25.69
N ASN A 44 -4.72 14.63 -25.41
CA ASN A 44 -4.04 13.74 -24.45
C ASN A 44 -3.61 12.40 -25.09
N PRO A 45 -2.51 12.36 -25.86
CA PRO A 45 -2.04 11.16 -26.56
C PRO A 45 -1.81 9.93 -25.66
N PHE A 46 -1.41 10.16 -24.41
CA PHE A 46 -1.22 9.08 -23.43
C PHE A 46 -2.55 8.44 -23.02
N ALA A 47 -3.59 9.26 -22.86
CA ALA A 47 -4.92 8.76 -22.55
C ALA A 47 -5.54 8.05 -23.76
N ALA A 48 -5.32 8.55 -24.98
CA ALA A 48 -5.74 7.90 -26.21
C ALA A 48 -5.17 6.47 -26.34
N ASP A 49 -3.86 6.30 -26.16
CA ASP A 49 -3.19 4.99 -26.21
C ASP A 49 -3.73 4.03 -25.12
N ALA A 50 -3.91 4.53 -23.90
CA ALA A 50 -4.51 3.75 -22.81
C ALA A 50 -5.95 3.32 -23.13
N MET A 51 -6.75 4.21 -23.71
CA MET A 51 -8.14 3.94 -24.09
C MET A 51 -8.25 2.93 -25.24
N GLU A 52 -7.38 3.02 -26.25
CA GLU A 52 -7.28 2.03 -27.32
C GLU A 52 -6.96 0.64 -26.74
N GLY A 53 -6.00 0.55 -25.81
CA GLY A 53 -5.67 -0.69 -25.11
C GLY A 53 -6.85 -1.28 -24.31
N LEU A 54 -7.68 -0.43 -23.70
CA LEU A 54 -8.90 -0.87 -23.00
C LEU A 54 -10.04 -1.24 -23.96
N GLN A 55 -10.15 -0.59 -25.12
CA GLN A 55 -11.14 -0.93 -26.15
C GLN A 55 -10.84 -2.27 -26.82
N ALA A 56 -9.56 -2.64 -26.93
CA ALA A 56 -9.12 -3.94 -27.46
C ALA A 56 -9.47 -5.13 -26.54
N PHE A 57 -9.97 -4.88 -25.33
CA PHE A 57 -10.48 -5.94 -24.45
C PHE A 57 -11.91 -6.35 -24.87
N ASP A 58 -12.07 -7.61 -25.27
CA ASP A 58 -13.35 -8.17 -25.73
C ASP A 58 -14.45 -8.13 -24.65
N ASP A 59 -14.08 -8.34 -23.37
CA ASP A 59 -15.03 -8.41 -22.25
C ASP A 59 -14.94 -7.17 -21.35
N LYS A 60 -15.67 -6.14 -21.74
CA LYS A 60 -15.78 -4.86 -21.00
C LYS A 60 -16.41 -5.04 -19.62
N THR A 61 -17.24 -6.08 -19.42
CA THR A 61 -17.80 -6.41 -18.10
C THR A 61 -16.76 -7.02 -17.17
N ALA A 62 -15.91 -7.92 -17.67
CA ALA A 62 -14.79 -8.48 -16.92
C ALA A 62 -13.75 -7.41 -16.54
N LEU A 63 -13.61 -6.35 -17.36
CA LEU A 63 -12.70 -5.25 -17.10
C LEU A 63 -12.98 -4.56 -15.75
N HIS A 64 -14.26 -4.32 -15.44
CA HIS A 64 -14.65 -3.68 -14.19
C HIS A 64 -14.31 -4.54 -12.96
N ASP A 65 -14.56 -5.84 -13.06
CA ASP A 65 -14.23 -6.80 -11.99
C ASP A 65 -12.72 -6.98 -11.84
N TYR A 66 -11.98 -6.95 -12.94
CA TYR A 66 -10.52 -6.99 -12.94
C TYR A 66 -9.92 -5.76 -12.24
N VAL A 67 -10.45 -4.55 -12.51
CA VAL A 67 -10.04 -3.32 -11.82
C VAL A 67 -10.32 -3.41 -10.31
N LYS A 68 -11.48 -3.95 -9.92
CA LYS A 68 -11.79 -4.18 -8.51
C LYS A 68 -10.81 -5.15 -7.86
N GLN A 69 -10.53 -6.26 -8.51
CA GLN A 69 -9.61 -7.29 -8.01
C GLN A 69 -8.19 -6.74 -7.88
N LEU A 70 -7.70 -6.04 -8.89
CA LEU A 70 -6.38 -5.42 -8.89
C LEU A 70 -6.24 -4.41 -7.72
N ASN A 71 -7.24 -3.58 -7.51
CA ASN A 71 -7.27 -2.64 -6.38
C ASN A 71 -7.27 -3.35 -5.03
N ALA A 72 -8.03 -4.44 -4.90
CA ALA A 72 -8.08 -5.24 -3.68
C ALA A 72 -6.72 -5.91 -3.40
N ASP A 73 -6.09 -6.49 -4.41
CA ASP A 73 -4.79 -7.15 -4.29
C ASP A 73 -3.68 -6.13 -3.97
N LEU A 74 -3.69 -4.96 -4.60
CA LEU A 74 -2.74 -3.90 -4.27
C LEU A 74 -2.83 -3.49 -2.80
N LYS A 75 -4.04 -3.26 -2.29
CA LYS A 75 -4.26 -2.96 -0.86
C LYS A 75 -3.72 -4.08 0.03
N LYS A 76 -4.03 -5.33 -0.31
CA LYS A 76 -3.56 -6.52 0.42
C LYS A 76 -2.03 -6.61 0.45
N HIS A 77 -1.35 -6.35 -0.66
CA HIS A 77 0.12 -6.36 -0.72
C HIS A 77 0.75 -5.25 0.12
N LEU A 78 0.15 -4.06 0.14
CA LEU A 78 0.61 -2.94 0.96
C LEU A 78 0.42 -3.23 2.45
N GLU A 79 -0.73 -3.78 2.83
CA GLU A 79 -1.02 -4.19 4.21
C GLU A 79 -0.09 -5.32 4.68
N GLN A 80 0.16 -6.32 3.85
CA GLN A 80 1.11 -7.39 4.18
C GLN A 80 2.53 -6.85 4.40
N LYS A 81 2.99 -5.89 3.58
CA LYS A 81 4.29 -5.24 3.80
C LYS A 81 4.31 -4.44 5.11
N LYS A 82 3.21 -3.75 5.43
CA LYS A 82 3.06 -3.00 6.69
C LYS A 82 3.06 -3.94 7.91
N GLN A 83 2.24 -4.99 7.89
CA GLN A 83 2.17 -5.99 8.95
C GLN A 83 3.50 -6.73 9.14
N ARG A 84 4.23 -7.04 8.06
CA ARG A 84 5.59 -7.63 8.15
C ARG A 84 6.59 -6.67 8.81
N ARG A 85 6.48 -5.36 8.56
CA ARG A 85 7.32 -4.34 9.21
C ARG A 85 6.94 -4.18 10.68
N GLU A 86 5.65 -4.18 11.00
CA GLU A 86 5.16 -4.09 12.39
C GLU A 86 5.53 -5.33 13.21
N LYS A 87 5.36 -6.55 12.68
CA LYS A 87 5.80 -7.79 13.35
C LYS A 87 7.31 -7.83 13.65
N ARG A 88 8.15 -7.10 12.88
CA ARG A 88 9.59 -6.98 13.16
C ARG A 88 9.92 -5.95 14.24
N ARG A 89 9.02 -5.01 14.56
CA ARG A 89 9.21 -4.03 15.65
C ARG A 89 9.02 -4.67 17.03
N TRP A 90 8.25 -5.76 17.11
CA TRP A 90 8.07 -6.56 18.32
C TRP A 90 9.13 -7.65 18.42
N LYS A 91 10.39 -7.23 18.39
CA LYS A 91 11.49 -8.04 18.94
C LYS A 91 11.70 -7.54 20.37
N ASP A 92 10.73 -7.80 21.24
CA ASP A 92 11.05 -7.92 22.66
C ASP A 92 12.11 -9.02 22.72
N ASN A 93 13.34 -8.62 23.02
CA ASN A 93 14.50 -9.48 22.86
C ASN A 93 14.63 -10.25 24.18
N PRO A 94 14.12 -11.49 24.31
CA PRO A 94 14.07 -12.21 25.59
C PRO A 94 15.47 -12.41 26.18
N ILE A 95 16.49 -12.39 25.32
CA ILE A 95 17.91 -12.44 25.69
C ILE A 95 18.30 -11.30 26.63
N VAL A 96 17.74 -10.10 26.47
CA VAL A 96 18.05 -8.94 27.33
C VAL A 96 17.53 -9.17 28.76
N TYR A 97 16.32 -9.71 28.91
CA TYR A 97 15.76 -10.05 30.22
C TYR A 97 16.55 -11.18 30.90
N ILE A 98 16.94 -12.21 30.14
CA ILE A 98 17.76 -13.31 30.66
C ILE A 98 19.13 -12.79 31.13
N ALA A 99 19.77 -11.91 30.35
CA ALA A 99 21.04 -11.31 30.73
C ALA A 99 20.93 -10.46 32.01
N LEU A 100 19.85 -9.68 32.16
CA LEU A 100 19.59 -8.88 33.36
C LEU A 100 19.45 -9.75 34.62
N VAL A 101 18.68 -10.84 34.53
CA VAL A 101 18.49 -11.79 35.64
C VAL A 101 19.81 -12.47 36.02
N LEU A 102 20.61 -12.86 35.03
CA LEU A 102 21.90 -13.50 35.25
C LEU A 102 22.88 -12.56 35.99
N ILE A 103 22.91 -11.28 35.62
CA ILE A 103 23.71 -10.25 36.32
C ILE A 103 23.25 -10.11 37.78
N LEU A 104 21.95 -10.05 38.04
CA LEU A 104 21.42 -9.97 39.42
C LEU A 104 21.83 -11.18 40.27
N ILE A 105 21.76 -12.39 39.71
CA ILE A 105 22.20 -13.62 40.39
C ILE A 105 23.70 -13.55 40.70
N LEU A 106 24.52 -13.08 39.77
CA LEU A 106 25.97 -12.92 39.99
C LEU A 106 26.28 -11.94 41.13
N ILE A 107 25.54 -10.83 41.23
CA ILE A 107 25.69 -9.86 42.33
C ILE A 107 25.35 -10.51 43.67
N ILE A 108 24.27 -11.28 43.72
CA ILE A 108 23.84 -11.99 44.95
C ILE A 108 24.89 -13.04 45.35
N LEU A 109 25.40 -13.82 44.39
CA LEU A 109 26.44 -14.82 44.66
C LEU A 109 27.74 -14.17 45.14
N ALA A 110 28.16 -13.07 44.51
CA ALA A 110 29.35 -12.32 44.93
C ALA A 110 29.19 -11.79 46.37
N TYR A 111 28.00 -11.28 46.71
CA TYR A 111 27.69 -10.83 48.07
C TYR A 111 27.77 -11.98 49.08
N ILE A 112 27.18 -13.14 48.77
CA ILE A 112 27.22 -14.33 49.65
C ILE A 112 28.66 -14.77 49.88
N VAL A 113 29.48 -14.87 48.83
CA VAL A 113 30.88 -15.28 48.95
C VAL A 113 31.67 -14.29 49.81
N LEU A 114 31.51 -12.99 49.59
CA LEU A 114 32.19 -11.96 50.39
C LEU A 114 31.75 -11.98 51.86
N HIS A 115 30.47 -12.19 52.13
CA HIS A 115 29.96 -12.30 53.50
C HIS A 115 30.49 -13.56 54.21
N TYR A 116 30.57 -14.68 53.48
CA TYR A 116 31.06 -15.95 54.03
C TYR A 116 32.58 -15.98 54.22
N LEU A 117 33.36 -15.26 53.39
CA LEU A 117 34.82 -15.13 53.55
C LEU A 117 35.23 -14.01 54.54
N GLY A 118 34.42 -12.97 54.69
CA GLY A 118 34.71 -11.81 55.55
C GLY A 118 34.25 -11.97 57.01
N VAL A 119 33.50 -13.03 57.31
CA VAL A 119 33.08 -13.40 58.67
C VAL A 119 33.63 -14.78 58.98
N SER A 120 34.94 -14.85 59.17
CA SER A 120 35.61 -15.90 59.94
C SER A 120 36.75 -15.30 60.76
#